data_AF-A0A484B8L4-F1
#
_entry.id   AF-A0A484B8L4-F1
#
_cell.length_a   1.000
_cell.length_b   1.000
_cell.length_c   1.000
_cell.angle_alpha   90.00
_cell.angle_beta   90.00
_cell.angle_gamma   90.00
#
_symmetry.space_group_name_H-M   'P 1'
#
loop_
_entity.id
_entity.type
_entity.pdbx_description
1 polymer ?
#
loop_
_entity_poly.entity_id
_entity_poly.type
_entity_poly.pdbx_seq_one_letter_code
_entity_poly.pdbx_strand_id
1 'polypeptide(L)'
;MMSARLFIKAPLLLMLLLLLLMLMGLTVALPGRASFQELRKLLRQQQQDEQQLKEQQFNEDLNSWLQALEQLGQDLAAFVNQCRPQGTRCGQRHVQRRLRSLRRSHSNLRAQLETLEISYVGKISEEVLLLPALRAVREVLHQYEDFMRLINTEAYKLVNQ
;
A
#
# COMPACT_ATOMS: atom_id res chain seq x y z
N MET A 1 -37.20 77.38 -35.17
CA MET A 1 -36.79 77.04 -33.79
C MET A 1 -36.42 75.57 -33.78
N MET A 2 -35.12 75.28 -33.72
CA MET A 2 -34.53 73.99 -34.10
C MET A 2 -34.32 73.07 -32.89
N SER A 3 -34.57 71.78 -33.16
CA SER A 3 -33.87 70.63 -32.59
C SER A 3 -34.08 70.30 -31.11
N ALA A 4 -35.28 69.82 -30.80
CA ALA A 4 -35.43 68.75 -29.81
C ALA A 4 -35.39 67.40 -30.53
N ARG A 5 -34.80 66.38 -29.89
CA ARG A 5 -34.75 64.94 -30.25
C ARG A 5 -33.39 64.46 -30.77
N LEU A 6 -32.39 64.35 -29.89
CA LEU A 6 -31.19 63.55 -30.19
C LEU A 6 -30.45 63.10 -28.91
N PHE A 7 -31.14 62.67 -27.84
CA PHE A 7 -30.42 62.23 -26.61
C PHE A 7 -31.00 61.01 -25.86
N ILE A 8 -31.94 60.26 -26.45
CA ILE A 8 -32.56 59.11 -25.76
C ILE A 8 -32.24 57.76 -26.46
N LYS A 9 -31.75 57.76 -27.71
CA LYS A 9 -31.50 56.51 -28.46
C LYS A 9 -30.13 55.87 -28.22
N ALA A 10 -29.14 56.64 -27.76
CA ALA A 10 -27.78 56.15 -27.54
C ALA A 10 -27.66 55.04 -26.48
N PRO A 11 -28.28 55.14 -25.27
CA PRO A 11 -28.13 54.09 -24.26
C PRO A 11 -28.89 52.80 -24.62
N LEU A 12 -30.01 52.92 -25.35
CA LEU A 12 -30.78 51.77 -25.82
C LEU A 12 -30.05 50.99 -26.92
N LEU A 13 -29.39 51.69 -27.86
CA LEU A 13 -28.55 51.04 -28.87
C LEU A 13 -27.34 50.35 -28.26
N LEU A 14 -26.73 50.94 -27.22
CA LEU A 14 -25.59 50.36 -26.53
C LEU A 14 -25.99 49.12 -25.72
N MET A 15 -27.13 49.16 -25.03
CA MET A 15 -27.72 47.99 -24.37
C MET A 15 -28.10 46.88 -25.36
N LEU A 16 -28.65 47.23 -26.53
CA LEU A 16 -29.00 46.26 -27.57
C LEU A 16 -27.74 45.61 -28.18
N LEU A 17 -26.68 46.38 -28.40
CA LEU A 17 -25.40 45.90 -28.91
C LEU A 17 -24.71 44.97 -27.90
N LEU A 18 -24.77 45.31 -26.61
CA LEU A 18 -24.23 44.50 -25.51
C LEU A 18 -25.01 43.19 -25.34
N LEU A 19 -26.34 43.23 -25.50
CA LEU A 19 -27.19 42.04 -25.53
C LEU A 19 -26.88 41.14 -26.74
N LEU A 20 -26.67 41.73 -27.92
CA LEU A 20 -26.25 41.02 -29.14
C LEU A 20 -24.86 40.39 -29.02
N LEU A 21 -23.91 41.08 -28.39
CA LEU A 21 -22.58 40.54 -28.06
C LEU A 21 -22.66 39.36 -27.08
N MET A 22 -23.53 39.43 -26.07
CA MET A 22 -23.78 38.33 -25.14
C MET A 22 -24.47 37.14 -25.81
N LEU A 23 -25.38 37.38 -26.77
CA LEU A 23 -26.04 36.33 -27.57
C LEU A 23 -25.07 35.66 -28.57
N MET A 24 -24.11 36.39 -29.12
CA MET A 24 -23.08 35.85 -30.02
C MET A 24 -21.96 35.11 -29.27
N GLY A 25 -21.72 35.45 -28.00
CA GLY A 25 -20.68 34.83 -27.15
C GLY A 25 -20.98 33.42 -26.63
N LEU A 26 -22.22 32.91 -26.82
CA LEU A 26 -22.64 31.57 -26.41
C LEU A 26 -22.62 30.54 -27.56
N THR A 27 -21.94 30.85 -28.66
CA THR A 27 -21.54 29.85 -29.67
C THR A 27 -20.07 29.46 -29.51
N VAL A 28 -19.57 29.42 -28.27
CA VAL A 28 -18.43 28.55 -27.98
C VAL A 28 -18.96 27.13 -28.14
N ALA A 29 -18.63 26.54 -29.28
CA ALA A 29 -18.87 25.14 -29.59
C ALA A 29 -18.66 24.32 -28.31
N LEU A 30 -19.74 23.69 -27.81
CA LEU A 30 -19.60 22.61 -26.83
C LEU A 30 -18.53 21.68 -27.40
N PRO A 31 -17.37 21.50 -26.73
CA PRO A 31 -16.38 20.58 -27.22
C PRO A 31 -17.09 19.22 -27.24
N GLY A 32 -17.23 18.67 -28.44
CA GLY A 32 -18.14 17.57 -28.72
C GLY A 32 -17.88 16.37 -27.80
N ARG A 33 -18.84 15.45 -27.74
CA ARG A 33 -18.79 14.18 -26.98
C ARG A 33 -17.44 13.42 -27.10
N ALA A 34 -16.68 13.65 -28.17
CA ALA A 34 -15.31 13.16 -28.36
C ALA A 34 -14.32 13.65 -27.27
N SER A 35 -14.36 14.93 -26.87
CA SER A 35 -13.48 15.50 -25.85
C SER A 35 -13.68 14.87 -24.47
N PHE A 36 -14.94 14.61 -24.09
CA PHE A 36 -15.30 13.87 -22.88
C PHE A 36 -14.92 12.39 -22.95
N GLN A 37 -14.99 11.77 -24.14
CA GLN A 37 -14.51 10.40 -24.33
C GLN A 37 -12.99 10.29 -24.22
N GLU A 38 -12.24 11.26 -24.74
CA GLU A 38 -10.79 11.35 -24.58
C GLU A 38 -10.41 11.64 -23.13
N LEU A 39 -11.09 12.55 -22.44
CA LEU A 39 -10.93 12.77 -21.00
C LEU A 39 -11.20 11.50 -20.19
N ARG A 40 -12.24 10.75 -20.53
CA ARG A 40 -12.55 9.47 -19.87
C ARG A 40 -11.52 8.39 -20.17
N LYS A 41 -10.91 8.38 -21.36
CA LYS A 41 -9.80 7.50 -21.70
C LYS A 41 -8.54 7.86 -20.91
N LEU A 42 -8.20 9.15 -20.85
CA LEU A 42 -7.06 9.66 -20.07
C LEU A 42 -7.23 9.38 -18.58
N LEU A 43 -8.42 9.59 -18.02
CA LEU A 43 -8.72 9.26 -16.62
C LEU A 43 -8.59 7.75 -16.35
N ARG A 44 -9.07 6.89 -17.26
CA ARG A 44 -8.87 5.44 -17.13
C ARG A 44 -7.41 5.05 -17.22
N GLN A 45 -6.65 5.67 -18.11
CA GLN A 45 -5.23 5.40 -18.29
C GLN A 45 -4.42 5.85 -17.07
N GLN A 46 -4.68 7.06 -16.56
CA GLN A 46 -4.07 7.55 -15.32
C GLN A 46 -4.42 6.67 -14.11
N GLN A 47 -5.65 6.17 -14.05
CA GLN A 47 -6.10 5.27 -12.98
C GLN A 47 -5.44 3.87 -13.08
N GLN A 48 -5.18 3.38 -14.30
CA GLN A 48 -4.41 2.15 -14.52
C GLN A 48 -2.94 2.33 -14.13
N ASP A 49 -2.31 3.45 -14.50
CA ASP A 49 -0.93 3.76 -14.14
C ASP A 49 -0.77 3.90 -12.62
N GLU A 50 -1.71 4.55 -11.95
CA GLU A 50 -1.72 4.67 -10.48
C GLU A 50 -1.89 3.31 -9.79
N GLN A 51 -2.69 2.43 -10.38
CA GLN A 51 -2.91 1.08 -9.84
C GLN A 51 -1.69 0.19 -10.03
N GLN A 52 -1.03 0.25 -11.20
CA GLN A 52 0.25 -0.43 -11.41
C GLN A 52 1.34 0.05 -10.45
N LEU A 53 1.41 1.36 -10.18
CA LEU A 53 2.36 1.91 -9.22
C LEU A 53 2.13 1.37 -7.81
N LYS A 54 0.86 1.28 -7.36
CA LYS A 54 0.49 0.71 -6.06
C LYS A 54 0.81 -0.79 -5.97
N GLU A 55 0.61 -1.53 -7.04
CA GLU A 55 1.00 -2.96 -7.10
C GLU A 55 2.52 -3.15 -7.04
N GLN A 56 3.30 -2.27 -7.68
CA GLN A 56 4.76 -2.27 -7.57
C GLN A 56 5.21 -1.98 -6.13
N GLN A 57 4.66 -0.95 -5.50
CA GLN A 57 4.96 -0.60 -4.10
C GLN A 57 4.59 -1.74 -3.15
N PHE A 58 3.42 -2.37 -3.33
CA PHE A 58 3.04 -3.54 -2.56
C PHE A 58 4.06 -4.68 -2.68
N ASN A 59 4.53 -4.97 -3.90
CA ASN A 59 5.53 -6.00 -4.12
C ASN A 59 6.89 -5.65 -3.47
N GLU A 60 7.32 -4.40 -3.53
CA GLU A 60 8.55 -3.94 -2.87
C GLU A 60 8.45 -4.08 -1.35
N ASP A 61 7.34 -3.64 -0.77
CA ASP A 61 7.08 -3.75 0.65
C ASP A 61 6.98 -5.22 1.12
N LEU A 62 6.31 -6.06 0.33
CA LEU A 62 6.21 -7.49 0.58
C LEU A 62 7.59 -8.15 0.50
N ASN A 63 8.42 -7.77 -0.47
CA ASN A 63 9.78 -8.29 -0.61
C ASN A 63 10.68 -7.90 0.58
N SER A 64 10.59 -6.65 1.05
CA SER A 64 11.26 -6.20 2.27
C SER A 64 10.84 -7.03 3.48
N TRP A 65 9.53 -7.28 3.61
CA TRP A 65 8.98 -8.14 4.65
C TRP A 65 9.52 -9.58 4.55
N LEU A 66 9.58 -10.16 3.34
CA LEU A 66 10.12 -11.50 3.09
C LEU A 66 11.62 -11.60 3.44
N GLN A 67 12.42 -10.57 3.15
CA GLN A 67 13.83 -10.52 3.54
C GLN A 67 13.99 -10.54 5.07
N ALA A 68 13.14 -9.79 5.78
CA ALA A 68 13.17 -9.78 7.24
C ALA A 68 12.71 -11.14 7.84
N LEU A 69 11.78 -11.83 7.19
CA LEU A 69 11.41 -13.21 7.53
C LEU A 69 12.57 -14.18 7.30
N GLU A 70 13.28 -14.07 6.17
CA GLU A 70 14.45 -14.90 5.88
C GLU A 70 15.53 -14.71 6.95
N GLN A 71 15.79 -13.47 7.36
CA GLN A 71 16.72 -13.16 8.43
C GLN A 71 16.33 -13.81 9.76
N LEU A 72 15.03 -13.84 10.11
CA LEU A 72 14.54 -14.58 11.29
C LEU A 72 14.85 -16.09 11.18
N GLY A 73 14.68 -16.66 9.98
CA GLY A 73 15.04 -18.05 9.69
C GLY A 73 16.53 -18.33 9.88
N GLN A 74 17.38 -17.46 9.35
CA GLN A 74 18.84 -17.56 9.52
C GLN A 74 19.25 -17.43 10.99
N ASP A 75 18.65 -16.49 11.73
CA ASP A 75 18.92 -16.28 13.16
C ASP A 75 18.53 -17.50 14.01
N LEU A 76 17.43 -18.16 13.65
CA LEU A 76 16.94 -19.38 14.26
C LEU A 76 17.86 -20.57 13.94
N ALA A 77 18.23 -20.75 12.67
CA ALA A 77 19.16 -21.79 12.25
C ALA A 77 20.53 -21.65 12.91
N ALA A 78 21.07 -20.43 12.98
CA ALA A 78 22.32 -20.13 13.67
C ALA A 78 22.24 -20.49 15.17
N PHE A 79 21.13 -20.15 15.82
CA PHE A 79 20.90 -20.51 17.22
C PHE A 79 20.86 -22.04 17.43
N VAL A 80 20.13 -22.77 16.59
CA VAL A 80 20.08 -24.24 16.66
C VAL A 80 21.47 -24.84 16.42
N ASN A 81 22.21 -24.36 15.42
CA ASN A 81 23.55 -24.85 15.12
C ASN A 81 24.56 -24.57 16.25
N GLN A 82 24.37 -23.51 17.03
CA GLN A 82 25.19 -23.21 18.20
C GLN A 82 24.87 -24.09 19.41
N CYS A 83 23.60 -24.45 19.63
CA CYS A 83 23.17 -25.18 20.82
C CYS A 83 22.91 -26.67 20.63
N ARG A 84 22.90 -27.17 19.39
CA ARG A 84 22.71 -28.59 19.07
C ARG A 84 23.93 -29.49 19.31
N PRO A 85 25.19 -29.07 19.04
CA PRO A 85 26.34 -29.96 19.20
C PRO A 85 26.57 -30.33 20.67
N GLN A 86 26.90 -31.60 20.93
CA GLN A 86 27.24 -32.09 22.28
C GLN A 86 28.48 -31.36 22.82
N GLY A 87 28.48 -31.06 24.13
CA GLY A 87 29.55 -30.32 24.78
C GLY A 87 29.53 -28.80 24.56
N THR A 88 28.54 -28.26 23.82
CA THR A 88 28.31 -26.82 23.76
C THR A 88 27.69 -26.32 25.07
N ARG A 89 28.27 -25.28 25.67
CA ARG A 89 27.74 -24.67 26.90
C ARG A 89 26.56 -23.74 26.60
N CYS A 90 25.50 -24.25 25.95
CA CYS A 90 24.25 -23.51 25.81
C CYS A 90 23.47 -23.55 27.12
N GLY A 91 23.83 -22.67 28.06
CA GLY A 91 23.12 -22.53 29.32
C GLY A 91 21.67 -22.08 29.13
N GLN A 92 20.77 -22.53 30.01
CA GLN A 92 19.33 -22.24 29.96
C GLN A 92 19.02 -20.74 29.82
N ARG A 93 19.78 -19.88 30.53
CA ARG A 93 19.62 -18.42 30.47
C ARG A 93 19.94 -17.86 29.09
N HIS A 94 20.93 -18.42 28.40
CA HIS A 94 21.30 -18.01 27.04
C HIS A 94 20.18 -18.41 26.06
N VAL A 95 19.74 -19.67 26.11
CA VAL A 95 18.62 -20.20 25.31
C VAL A 95 17.36 -19.34 25.48
N GLN A 96 16.96 -19.07 26.72
CA GLN A 96 15.77 -18.24 27.00
C GLN A 96 15.90 -16.80 26.52
N ARG A 97 17.11 -16.22 26.55
CA ARG A 97 17.35 -14.87 26.02
C ARG A 97 17.23 -14.86 24.50
N ARG A 98 17.82 -15.84 23.82
CA ARG A 98 17.75 -15.93 22.36
C ARG A 98 16.33 -16.20 21.88
N LEU A 99 15.61 -17.10 22.53
CA LEU A 99 14.18 -17.34 22.25
C LEU A 99 13.32 -16.09 22.46
N ARG A 100 13.57 -15.30 23.52
CA ARG A 100 12.88 -14.02 23.71
C ARG A 100 13.17 -13.02 22.58
N SER A 101 14.40 -12.99 22.09
CA SER A 101 14.75 -12.15 20.94
C SER A 101 14.02 -12.59 19.67
N LEU A 102 14.04 -13.89 19.37
CA LEU A 102 13.36 -14.46 18.19
C LEU A 102 11.85 -14.20 18.22
N ARG A 103 11.21 -14.35 19.40
CA ARG A 103 9.78 -14.03 19.59
C ARG A 103 9.47 -12.55 19.35
N ARG A 104 10.35 -11.64 19.76
CA ARG A 104 10.18 -10.19 19.47
C ARG A 104 10.27 -9.92 17.98
N SER A 105 11.27 -10.47 17.30
CA SER A 105 11.43 -10.33 15.84
C SER A 105 10.21 -10.88 15.09
N HIS A 106 9.70 -12.05 15.49
CA HIS A 106 8.44 -12.62 14.97
C HIS A 106 7.23 -11.72 15.21
N SER A 107 7.08 -11.16 16.42
CA SER A 107 6.00 -10.23 16.74
C SER A 107 6.06 -8.97 15.89
N ASN A 108 7.27 -8.45 15.64
CA ASN A 108 7.48 -7.31 14.76
C ASN A 108 7.09 -7.62 13.31
N LEU A 109 7.48 -8.79 12.78
CA LEU A 109 7.08 -9.23 11.44
C LEU A 109 5.57 -9.36 11.32
N ARG A 110 4.90 -9.90 12.33
CA ARG A 110 3.44 -9.96 12.37
C ARG A 110 2.80 -8.57 12.31
N ALA A 111 3.29 -7.62 13.11
CA ALA A 111 2.78 -6.25 13.11
C ALA A 111 3.03 -5.52 11.76
N GLN A 112 4.19 -5.75 11.14
CA GLN A 112 4.48 -5.24 9.80
C GLN A 112 3.52 -5.81 8.77
N LEU A 113 3.22 -7.12 8.83
CA LEU A 113 2.25 -7.76 7.93
C LEU A 113 0.85 -7.17 8.08
N GLU A 114 0.39 -6.97 9.32
CA GLU A 114 -0.89 -6.31 9.61
C GLU A 114 -0.93 -4.88 9.05
N THR A 115 0.19 -4.16 9.17
CA THR A 115 0.33 -2.81 8.60
C THR A 115 0.26 -2.82 7.07
N LEU A 116 0.89 -3.80 6.42
CA LEU A 116 0.82 -3.96 4.95
C LEU A 116 -0.60 -4.26 4.50
N GLU A 117 -1.29 -5.18 5.17
CA GLU A 117 -2.69 -5.47 4.89
C GLU A 117 -3.56 -4.20 4.98
N ILE A 118 -3.50 -3.48 6.09
CA ILE A 118 -4.27 -2.23 6.26
C ILE A 118 -3.90 -1.18 5.19
N SER A 119 -2.62 -1.12 4.80
CA SER A 119 -2.14 -0.13 3.83
C SER A 119 -2.65 -0.39 2.42
N TYR A 120 -2.94 -1.64 2.06
CA TYR A 120 -3.25 -2.05 0.68
C TYR A 120 -4.66 -2.64 0.47
N VAL A 121 -5.39 -3.00 1.54
CA VAL A 121 -6.82 -3.34 1.48
C VAL A 121 -7.61 -2.22 0.80
N GLY A 122 -8.48 -2.57 -0.13
CA GLY A 122 -9.28 -1.65 -0.95
C GLY A 122 -8.49 -0.81 -1.97
N LYS A 123 -7.17 -0.95 -2.05
CA LYS A 123 -6.30 -0.17 -2.96
C LYS A 123 -5.68 -0.98 -4.08
N ILE A 124 -5.53 -2.29 -3.89
CA ILE A 124 -5.07 -3.24 -4.91
C ILE A 124 -6.09 -4.38 -5.08
N SER A 125 -5.91 -5.23 -6.09
CA SER A 125 -6.77 -6.39 -6.29
C SER A 125 -6.67 -7.36 -5.10
N GLU A 126 -7.68 -7.36 -4.24
CA GLU A 126 -7.69 -8.15 -3.01
C GLU A 126 -7.68 -9.65 -3.30
N GLU A 127 -8.51 -10.11 -4.22
CA GLU A 127 -8.70 -11.53 -4.52
C GLU A 127 -7.52 -12.17 -5.25
N VAL A 128 -6.82 -11.40 -6.08
CA VAL A 128 -5.78 -11.93 -6.97
C VAL A 128 -4.39 -11.84 -6.35
N LEU A 129 -4.09 -10.77 -5.61
CA LEU A 129 -2.75 -10.47 -5.10
C LEU A 129 -2.67 -10.49 -3.58
N LEU A 130 -3.52 -9.69 -2.91
CA LEU A 130 -3.39 -9.44 -1.48
C LEU A 130 -3.74 -10.69 -0.64
N LEU A 131 -4.91 -11.29 -0.87
CA LEU A 131 -5.41 -12.41 -0.08
C LEU A 131 -4.52 -13.66 -0.18
N PRO A 132 -4.09 -14.11 -1.38
CA PRO A 132 -3.20 -15.26 -1.50
C PRO A 132 -1.84 -15.03 -0.82
N ALA A 133 -1.23 -13.86 -1.04
CA ALA A 133 0.06 -13.52 -0.44
C ALA A 133 -0.02 -13.44 1.09
N LEU A 134 -1.02 -12.74 1.63
CA LEU A 134 -1.21 -12.63 3.07
C LEU A 134 -1.50 -13.98 3.74
N ARG A 135 -2.28 -14.86 3.09
CA ARG A 135 -2.53 -16.22 3.62
C ARG A 135 -1.25 -17.04 3.70
N ALA A 136 -0.49 -17.09 2.61
CA ALA A 136 0.78 -17.83 2.58
C ALA A 136 1.74 -17.31 3.66
N VAL A 137 1.83 -16.00 3.80
CA VAL A 137 2.71 -15.36 4.77
C VAL A 137 2.28 -15.62 6.22
N ARG A 138 0.97 -15.53 6.52
CA ARG A 138 0.45 -15.84 7.86
C ARG A 138 0.73 -17.28 8.27
N GLU A 139 0.58 -18.22 7.33
CA GLU A 139 0.88 -19.63 7.57
C GLU A 139 2.34 -19.84 7.97
N VAL A 140 3.27 -19.22 7.23
CA VAL A 140 4.70 -19.31 7.55
C VAL A 140 4.99 -18.72 8.93
N LEU A 141 4.44 -17.55 9.27
CA LEU A 141 4.59 -17.00 10.62
C LEU A 141 4.06 -17.94 11.70
N HIS A 142 2.98 -18.67 11.45
CA HIS A 142 2.43 -19.61 12.42
C HIS A 142 3.37 -20.80 12.64
N GLN A 143 3.96 -21.34 11.57
CA GLN A 143 4.97 -22.40 11.66
C GLN A 143 6.20 -21.98 12.47
N TYR A 144 6.67 -20.74 12.32
CA TYR A 144 7.76 -20.20 13.15
C TYR A 144 7.37 -20.09 14.63
N GLU A 145 6.14 -19.69 14.93
CA GLU A 145 5.64 -19.62 16.30
C GLU A 145 5.62 -21.01 16.96
N ASP A 146 5.08 -22.00 16.26
CA ASP A 146 5.00 -23.38 16.73
C ASP A 146 6.38 -23.97 16.95
N PHE A 147 7.32 -23.72 16.05
CA PHE A 147 8.70 -24.16 16.20
C PHE A 147 9.38 -23.50 17.42
N MET A 148 9.20 -22.19 17.63
CA MET A 148 9.73 -21.51 18.83
C MET A 148 9.07 -22.00 20.13
N ARG A 149 7.79 -22.39 20.08
CA ARG A 149 7.11 -23.03 21.22
C ARG A 149 7.75 -24.37 21.51
N LEU A 150 7.93 -25.23 20.50
CA LEU A 150 8.58 -26.53 20.63
C LEU A 150 9.97 -26.41 21.25
N ILE A 151 10.82 -25.51 20.74
CA ILE A 151 12.15 -25.30 21.32
C ILE A 151 12.06 -24.86 22.78
N ASN A 152 11.10 -24.01 23.13
CA ASN A 152 10.94 -23.56 24.52
C ASN A 152 10.51 -24.71 25.44
N THR A 153 9.63 -25.61 24.98
CA THR A 153 9.24 -26.81 25.73
C THR A 153 10.40 -27.77 25.87
N GLU A 154 11.21 -27.92 24.84
CA GLU A 154 12.33 -28.87 24.75
C GLU A 154 13.68 -28.26 25.21
N ALA A 155 13.68 -26.99 25.64
CA ALA A 155 14.89 -26.26 25.99
C ALA A 155 15.68 -26.94 27.11
N TYR A 156 15.01 -27.64 28.04
CA TYR A 156 15.69 -28.39 29.10
C TYR A 156 16.50 -29.58 28.56
N LYS A 157 16.10 -30.18 27.43
CA LYS A 157 16.84 -31.26 26.76
C LYS A 157 18.06 -30.73 26.00
N LEU A 158 18.10 -29.45 25.64
CA LEU A 158 19.22 -28.80 24.96
C LEU A 158 20.29 -28.29 25.93
N VAL A 159 19.94 -28.07 27.20
CA VAL A 159 20.85 -27.49 28.22
C VAL A 159 21.66 -28.56 28.96
N ASN A 160 21.21 -29.82 28.93
CA ASN A 160 21.82 -30.94 29.66
C ASN A 160 22.57 -31.93 28.74
N GLN A 161 22.93 -31.53 27.51
CA GLN A 161 23.69 -32.35 26.54
C GLN A 161 25.20 -32.15 26.63
#